data_AF-A0A370DLA8-F1
#
_entry.id   AF-A0A370DLA8-F1
#
_cell.length_a   1.000
_cell.length_b   1.000
_cell.length_c   1.000
_cell.angle_alpha   90.00
_cell.angle_beta   90.00
_cell.angle_gamma   90.00
#
_symmetry.space_group_name_H-M   'P 1'
#
loop_
_entity.id
_entity.type
_entity.pdbx_description
1 polymer ?
#
loop_
_entity_poly.entity_id
_entity_poly.type
_entity_poly.pdbx_seq_one_letter_code
_entity_poly.pdbx_strand_id
1 'polypeptide(L)'
;MQTHASSKVWFFLTILPNFVILLGSTLVFSAYTFKWGVESDIPIAMLLTLFFAEIGMVIAGLGVVGFIKTKPKTTKIKALGFWNVILMVTACVIGYNIFMTL
;
A
#
# COMPACT_ATOMS: atom_id res chain seq x y z
N MET A 1 -25.24 4.09 21.34
CA MET A 1 -25.14 2.64 21.11
C MET A 1 -23.75 2.30 20.61
N GLN A 2 -23.00 1.50 21.39
CA GLN A 2 -21.63 1.11 21.11
C GLN A 2 -21.55 0.24 19.84
N THR A 3 -20.89 0.74 18.80
CA THR A 3 -20.55 -0.02 17.59
C THR A 3 -19.20 -0.73 17.78
N HIS A 4 -19.17 -1.71 18.69
CA HIS A 4 -17.94 -2.50 18.94
C HIS A 4 -17.43 -3.25 17.70
N ALA A 5 -18.29 -3.53 16.71
CA ALA A 5 -17.89 -4.11 15.43
C ALA A 5 -17.21 -3.09 14.49
N SER A 6 -17.66 -1.82 14.49
CA SER A 6 -17.15 -0.78 13.60
C SER A 6 -15.67 -0.48 13.89
N SER A 7 -15.29 -0.38 15.17
CA SER A 7 -13.92 -0.08 15.58
C SER A 7 -12.88 -1.13 15.10
N LYS A 8 -13.24 -2.42 15.08
CA LYS A 8 -12.33 -3.50 14.67
C LYS A 8 -12.05 -3.48 13.16
N VAL A 9 -13.09 -3.27 12.35
CA VAL A 9 -12.94 -3.19 10.88
C VAL A 9 -12.00 -2.07 10.49
N TRP A 10 -12.17 -0.89 11.08
CA TRP A 10 -11.30 0.25 10.78
C TRP A 10 -9.86 0.03 11.25
N PHE A 11 -9.64 -0.67 12.35
CA PHE A 11 -8.29 -1.03 12.79
C PHE A 11 -7.59 -1.99 11.81
N PHE A 12 -8.31 -2.98 11.27
CA PHE A 12 -7.77 -3.87 10.23
C PHE A 12 -7.38 -3.10 8.97
N LEU A 13 -8.20 -2.15 8.55
CA LEU A 13 -7.90 -1.29 7.39
C LEU A 13 -6.65 -0.44 7.58
N THR A 14 -6.27 -0.12 8.83
CA THR A 14 -5.01 0.61 9.12
C THR A 14 -3.77 -0.28 8.99
N ILE A 15 -3.90 -1.60 9.15
CA ILE A 15 -2.78 -2.55 9.13
C ILE A 15 -2.58 -3.16 7.74
N LEU A 16 -3.68 -3.43 7.03
CA LEU A 16 -3.70 -4.05 5.71
C LEU A 16 -2.72 -3.43 4.68
N PRO A 17 -2.51 -2.10 4.62
CA PRO A 17 -1.56 -1.50 3.68
C PRO A 17 -0.14 -2.07 3.81
N ASN A 18 0.32 -2.32 5.04
CA ASN A 18 1.66 -2.83 5.29
C ASN A 18 1.84 -4.25 4.75
N PHE A 19 0.82 -5.11 4.90
CA PHE A 19 0.86 -6.48 4.40
C PHE A 19 0.94 -6.51 2.87
N VAL A 20 0.15 -5.67 2.21
CA VAL A 20 0.12 -5.56 0.74
C VAL A 20 1.46 -5.08 0.21
N ILE A 21 2.05 -4.05 0.83
CA ILE A 21 3.35 -3.53 0.42
C ILE A 21 4.45 -4.56 0.62
N LEU A 22 4.43 -5.32 1.72
CA LEU A 22 5.39 -6.39 1.96
C LEU A 22 5.30 -7.49 0.89
N LEU A 23 4.07 -7.95 0.60
CA LEU A 23 3.83 -8.97 -0.42
C LEU A 23 4.24 -8.48 -1.81
N GLY A 24 3.86 -7.26 -2.18
CA GLY A 24 4.24 -6.65 -3.44
C GLY A 24 5.75 -6.50 -3.59
N SER A 25 6.43 -6.00 -2.56
CA SER A 25 7.90 -5.85 -2.56
C SER A 25 8.60 -7.18 -2.74
N THR A 26 8.10 -8.25 -2.11
CA THR A 26 8.67 -9.60 -2.23
C THR A 26 8.52 -10.14 -3.66
N LEU A 27 7.36 -9.92 -4.29
CA LEU A 27 7.12 -10.34 -5.67
C LEU A 27 7.95 -9.54 -6.68
N VAL A 28 8.06 -8.22 -6.50
CA VAL A 28 8.92 -7.36 -7.33
C VAL A 28 10.38 -7.77 -7.20
N PHE A 29 10.86 -7.98 -5.96
CA PHE A 29 12.22 -8.44 -5.71
C PHE A 29 12.49 -9.80 -6.35
N SER A 30 11.53 -10.73 -6.26
CA SER A 30 11.63 -12.05 -6.91
C SER A 30 11.67 -11.91 -8.43
N ALA A 31 10.77 -11.12 -9.02
CA ALA A 31 10.73 -10.90 -10.47
C ALA A 31 12.02 -10.28 -11.00
N TYR A 32 12.61 -9.34 -10.25
CA TYR A 32 13.90 -8.74 -10.58
C TYR A 32 15.05 -9.76 -10.46
N THR A 33 15.12 -10.48 -9.33
CA THR A 33 16.20 -11.43 -9.02
C THR A 33 16.24 -12.60 -10.00
N PHE A 34 15.06 -13.16 -10.30
CA PHE A 34 14.93 -14.30 -11.20
C PHE A 34 14.76 -13.88 -12.67
N LYS A 35 14.93 -12.59 -12.99
CA LYS A 35 14.90 -12.05 -14.35
C LYS A 35 13.63 -12.45 -15.11
N TRP A 36 12.48 -12.38 -14.45
CA TRP A 36 11.20 -12.70 -15.08
C TRP A 36 10.92 -11.73 -16.23
N GLY A 37 10.73 -12.28 -17.44
CA GLY A 37 10.38 -11.50 -18.62
C GLY A 37 11.41 -10.43 -19.00
N VAL A 38 12.70 -10.69 -18.79
CA VAL A 38 13.79 -9.77 -19.20
C VAL A 38 13.92 -9.64 -20.71
N GLU A 39 13.42 -10.62 -21.48
CA GLU A 39 13.39 -10.56 -22.95
C GLU A 39 12.18 -9.77 -23.50
N SER A 40 11.26 -9.35 -22.63
CA SER A 40 10.10 -8.56 -23.03
C SER A 40 10.44 -7.07 -23.11
N ASP A 41 9.81 -6.35 -24.05
CA ASP A 41 9.98 -4.90 -24.19
C ASP A 41 9.64 -4.14 -22.90
N ILE A 42 8.72 -4.68 -22.10
CA ILE A 42 8.38 -4.19 -20.77
C ILE A 42 8.75 -5.25 -19.72
N PRO A 43 9.70 -4.98 -18.81
CA PRO A 43 10.07 -5.91 -17.76
C PRO A 43 8.89 -6.25 -16.84
N ILE A 44 8.68 -7.54 -16.53
CA ILE A 44 7.60 -7.99 -15.64
C ILE A 44 7.70 -7.34 -14.25
N ALA A 45 8.91 -7.09 -13.76
CA ALA A 45 9.13 -6.38 -12.50
C ALA A 45 8.50 -4.97 -12.51
N MET A 46 8.52 -4.24 -13.63
CA MET A 46 7.88 -2.93 -13.74
C MET A 46 6.36 -3.03 -13.67
N LEU A 47 5.77 -3.99 -14.39
CA LEU A 47 4.31 -4.23 -14.37
C LEU A 47 3.83 -4.62 -12.98
N LEU A 48 4.54 -5.53 -12.31
CA LEU A 48 4.24 -5.92 -10.93
C LEU A 48 4.39 -4.73 -9.98
N THR A 49 5.43 -3.92 -10.13
CA THR A 49 5.63 -2.75 -9.28
C THR A 49 4.51 -1.74 -9.48
N LEU A 50 4.10 -1.46 -10.71
CA LEU A 50 2.97 -0.56 -11.01
C LEU A 50 1.68 -1.08 -10.37
N PHE A 51 1.34 -2.35 -10.61
CA PHE A 51 0.14 -2.99 -10.06
C PHE A 51 0.10 -2.94 -8.53
N PHE A 52 1.20 -3.30 -7.86
CA PHE A 52 1.27 -3.24 -6.41
C PHE A 52 1.33 -1.81 -5.85
N ALA A 53 1.88 -0.85 -6.61
CA ALA A 53 1.81 0.57 -6.25
C ALA A 53 0.37 1.09 -6.29
N GLU A 54 -0.41 0.76 -7.31
CA GLU A 54 -1.81 1.15 -7.41
C GLU A 54 -2.66 0.53 -6.29
N ILE A 55 -2.54 -0.78 -6.08
CA ILE A 55 -3.25 -1.47 -4.99
C ILE A 55 -2.81 -0.93 -3.63
N GLY A 56 -1.50 -0.74 -3.44
CA GLY A 56 -0.94 -0.20 -2.21
C GLY A 56 -1.47 1.19 -1.90
N MET A 57 -1.58 2.07 -2.91
CA MET A 57 -2.15 3.41 -2.79
C MET A 57 -3.63 3.37 -2.38
N VAL A 58 -4.44 2.54 -3.03
CA VAL A 58 -5.88 2.41 -2.71
C VAL A 58 -6.07 1.92 -1.28
N ILE A 59 -5.34 0.87 -0.89
CA ILE A 59 -5.47 0.26 0.44
C ILE A 59 -4.92 1.21 1.52
N ALA A 60 -3.80 1.89 1.28
CA ALA A 60 -3.28 2.92 2.16
C ALA A 60 -4.27 4.07 2.34
N GLY A 61 -4.93 4.52 1.26
CA GLY A 61 -6.01 5.49 1.32
C GLY A 61 -7.18 5.06 2.20
N LEU A 62 -7.60 3.79 2.10
CA LEU A 62 -8.62 3.22 3.00
C LEU A 62 -8.14 3.21 4.47
N GLY A 63 -6.86 2.92 4.71
CA GLY A 63 -6.24 3.01 6.04
C GLY A 63 -6.23 4.43 6.61
N VAL A 64 -6.01 5.44 5.77
CA VAL A 64 -6.11 6.87 6.15
C VAL A 64 -7.56 7.23 6.49
N VAL A 65 -8.53 6.79 5.69
CA VAL A 65 -9.96 7.01 5.97
C VAL A 65 -10.36 6.34 7.30
N GLY A 66 -9.88 5.13 7.56
CA GLY A 66 -10.10 4.44 8.83
C GLY A 66 -9.51 5.18 10.03
N PHE A 67 -8.31 5.73 9.87
CA PHE A 67 -7.68 6.58 10.88
C PHE A 67 -8.52 7.83 11.17
N ILE A 68 -9.02 8.53 10.15
CA ILE A 68 -9.84 9.74 10.31
C ILE A 68 -11.16 9.40 11.04
N LYS A 69 -11.83 8.32 10.64
CA LYS A 69 -13.12 7.92 11.23
C LYS A 69 -13.02 7.47 12.69
N THR A 70 -11.93 6.83 13.07
CA THR A 70 -11.77 6.27 14.42
C THR A 70 -11.35 7.30 15.47
N LYS A 71 -10.92 8.52 15.06
CA LYS A 71 -10.44 9.61 15.93
C LYS A 71 -9.64 9.07 17.14
N PRO A 72 -8.56 8.31 16.89
CA PRO A 72 -7.91 7.57 17.95
C PRO A 72 -7.20 8.51 18.92
N LYS A 73 -7.41 8.26 20.22
CA LYS A 73 -6.77 9.02 21.30
C LYS A 73 -5.31 8.59 21.53
N THR A 74 -4.96 7.36 21.15
CA THR A 74 -3.64 6.76 21.40
C THR A 74 -2.59 7.22 20.37
N THR A 75 -1.43 7.68 20.84
CA THR A 75 -0.31 8.15 20.00
C THR A 75 0.18 7.08 19.01
N LYS A 76 0.19 5.80 19.39
CA LYS A 76 0.58 4.69 18.49
C LYS A 76 -0.31 4.58 17.25
N ILE A 77 -1.62 4.79 17.38
CA ILE A 77 -2.55 4.70 16.25
C ILE A 77 -2.44 5.95 15.37
N LYS A 78 -2.10 7.11 15.95
CA LYS A 78 -1.75 8.31 15.18
C LYS A 78 -0.51 8.12 14.31
N ALA A 79 0.52 7.48 14.85
CA ALA A 79 1.71 7.12 14.07
C ALA A 79 1.35 6.17 12.92
N LEU A 80 0.50 5.16 13.14
CA LEU A 80 0.04 4.26 12.08
C LEU A 80 -0.79 4.99 11.00
N GLY A 81 -1.66 5.92 11.41
CA GLY A 81 -2.41 6.75 10.46
C GLY A 81 -1.50 7.62 9.59
N PHE A 82 -0.50 8.27 10.19
CA PHE A 82 0.51 9.04 9.46
C PHE A 82 1.36 8.15 8.55
N TRP A 83 1.73 6.96 9.00
CA TRP A 83 2.45 5.98 8.20
C TRP A 83 1.68 5.60 6.93
N ASN A 84 0.36 5.37 7.04
CA ASN A 84 -0.47 5.10 5.86
C ASN A 84 -0.51 6.27 4.88
N VAL A 85 -0.43 7.53 5.34
CA VAL A 85 -0.30 8.69 4.44
C VAL A 85 1.03 8.63 3.68
N ILE A 86 2.14 8.35 4.38
CA ILE A 86 3.45 8.21 3.74
C ILE A 86 3.40 7.11 2.68
N LEU A 87 2.91 5.92 3.04
CA LEU A 87 2.78 4.79 2.11
C LEU A 87 1.96 5.15 0.88
N MET A 88 0.83 5.84 1.07
CA MET A 88 -0.04 6.28 -0.02
C MET A 88 0.68 7.23 -0.98
N VAL A 89 1.40 8.23 -0.45
CA VAL A 89 2.16 9.20 -1.26
C VAL A 89 3.32 8.52 -1.98
N THR A 90 4.07 7.67 -1.30
CA THR A 90 5.18 6.92 -1.90
C THR A 90 4.68 6.02 -3.04
N ALA A 91 3.57 5.29 -2.82
CA ALA A 91 2.97 4.45 -3.84
C ALA A 91 2.49 5.26 -5.05
N CYS A 92 1.89 6.44 -4.83
CA CYS A 92 1.51 7.36 -5.89
C CYS A 92 2.72 7.82 -6.72
N VAL A 93 3.81 8.24 -6.07
CA VAL A 93 5.02 8.69 -6.76
C VAL A 93 5.66 7.54 -7.55
N ILE A 94 5.75 6.34 -6.99
CA ILE A 94 6.30 5.16 -7.69
C ILE A 94 5.43 4.81 -8.91
N GLY A 95 4.12 4.69 -8.72
CA GLY A 95 3.18 4.38 -9.78
C GLY A 95 3.24 5.40 -10.91
N TYR A 96 3.27 6.69 -10.58
CA TYR A 96 3.40 7.76 -11.57
C TYR A 96 4.71 7.67 -12.37
N ASN A 97 5.85 7.48 -11.71
CA ASN A 97 7.14 7.39 -12.39
C ASN A 97 7.20 6.19 -13.34
N ILE A 98 6.68 5.03 -12.92
CA ILE A 98 6.64 3.85 -13.79
C ILE A 98 5.67 4.06 -14.95
N PHE A 99 4.47 4.60 -14.69
CA PHE A 99 3.48 4.88 -15.72
C PHE A 99 4.01 5.82 -16.81
N MET A 100 4.80 6.84 -16.45
CA MET A 100 5.44 7.75 -17.40
C MET A 100 6.59 7.12 -18.19
N THR A 101 7.09 5.97 -17.74
CA THR A 101 8.18 5.22 -18.39
C THR A 101 7.66 4.13 -19.33
N LEU A 102 6.38 3.74 -19.18
CA LEU A 102 5.67 2.81 -20.07
C LEU A 102 5.16 3.53 -21.33
#